data_AF-A0A918R3C5-F1
#
_entry.id   AF-A0A918R3C5-F1
#
_cell.length_a   1.000
_cell.length_b   1.000
_cell.length_c   1.000
_cell.angle_alpha   90.00
_cell.angle_beta   90.00
_cell.angle_gamma   90.00
#
_symmetry.space_group_name_H-M   'P 1'
#
loop_
_entity.id
_entity.type
_entity.pdbx_description
1 polymer ?
#
loop_
_entity_poly.entity_id
_entity_poly.type
_entity_poly.pdbx_seq_one_letter_code
_entity_poly.pdbx_strand_id
1 'polypeptide(L)'
;MLTKEQRNGIFLLLLLIVILQTVYFYVDGSSEDIKVDEEALPAYTNEIDSLRRAELEERKPKIYPFNPNFINDHKGSVLGMSNEEIDRLLAYRMKNKWINSAQQFQDITLVSDSLLNEISPYFKFPEWLRNPERTIKRVYTSESQAKTFTEKQDLNKVSVQEIQKINGIGKVLSERIIRYRNSKIGGFASDVELFDVYGLSPEVIKAITNQFTVKTPRIINKIDLNLATIDELVTIPHIGYDLAHNILEERQLREGYKTIDELEKVIDLPANKIKIIELYLHIEKENR
;
A
#
# COMPACT_ATOMS: atom_id res chain seq x y z
N MET A 1 -9.37 2.35 -91.32
CA MET A 1 -8.43 1.23 -91.60
C MET A 1 -7.11 1.57 -90.91
N LEU A 2 -6.52 0.66 -90.14
CA LEU A 2 -5.23 0.93 -89.49
C LEU A 2 -4.12 1.11 -90.54
N THR A 3 -3.24 2.09 -90.33
CA THR A 3 -2.09 2.30 -91.21
C THR A 3 -1.11 1.13 -91.10
N LYS A 4 -0.27 0.93 -92.12
CA LYS A 4 0.71 -0.17 -92.16
C LYS A 4 1.66 -0.13 -90.95
N GLU A 5 2.02 1.08 -90.50
CA GLU A 5 2.87 1.29 -89.32
C GLU A 5 2.16 0.90 -88.02
N GLN A 6 0.88 1.26 -87.84
CA GLN A 6 0.11 0.88 -86.64
C GLN A 6 -0.06 -0.64 -86.55
N ARG A 7 -0.29 -1.31 -87.67
CA ARG A 7 -0.39 -2.79 -87.70
C ARG A 7 0.92 -3.45 -87.31
N ASN A 8 2.06 -2.94 -87.80
CA ASN A 8 3.38 -3.45 -87.42
C ASN A 8 3.68 -3.21 -85.92
N GLY A 9 3.28 -2.07 -85.37
CA GLY A 9 3.42 -1.77 -83.94
C GLY A 9 2.61 -2.73 -83.07
N ILE A 10 1.38 -3.06 -83.46
CA ILE A 10 0.54 -4.04 -82.74
C ILE A 10 1.16 -5.43 -82.78
N PHE A 11 1.69 -5.86 -83.93
CA PHE A 11 2.39 -7.14 -84.03
C PHE A 11 3.64 -7.20 -83.13
N LEU A 12 4.41 -6.12 -83.08
CA LEU A 12 5.61 -6.04 -82.23
C LEU A 12 5.23 -6.05 -80.74
N LEU A 13 4.16 -5.36 -80.35
CA LEU A 13 3.63 -5.39 -78.98
C LEU A 13 3.17 -6.79 -78.59
N LEU A 14 2.40 -7.46 -79.46
CA LEU A 14 1.95 -8.83 -79.21
C LEU A 14 3.13 -9.81 -79.07
N LEU A 15 4.15 -9.67 -79.93
CA LEU A 15 5.36 -10.47 -79.84
C LEU A 15 6.09 -10.23 -78.52
N LEU A 16 6.19 -8.98 -78.06
CA LEU A 16 6.83 -8.63 -76.79
C LEU A 16 6.06 -9.16 -75.58
N ILE A 17 4.73 -9.13 -75.62
CA ILE A 17 3.86 -9.72 -74.59
C ILE A 17 4.07 -11.24 -74.53
N VAL A 18 4.12 -11.92 -75.68
CA VAL A 18 4.37 -13.37 -75.73
C VAL A 18 5.75 -13.70 -75.17
N ILE A 19 6.78 -12.92 -75.53
CA ILE A 19 8.13 -13.10 -74.97
C ILE A 19 8.12 -12.93 -73.45
N LEU A 20 7.51 -11.86 -72.92
CA LEU A 20 7.41 -11.65 -71.47
C LEU A 20 6.65 -12.77 -70.76
N GLN A 21 5.57 -13.29 -71.36
CA GLN A 21 4.84 -14.42 -70.82
C GLN A 21 5.69 -15.70 -70.82
N THR A 22 6.45 -15.96 -71.89
CA THR A 22 7.37 -17.09 -71.93
C THR A 22 8.49 -16.95 -70.91
N VAL A 23 9.07 -15.76 -70.75
CA VAL A 23 10.09 -15.50 -69.71
C VAL A 23 9.50 -15.68 -68.32
N TYR A 24 8.31 -15.15 -68.04
CA TYR A 24 7.65 -15.33 -66.75
C TYR A 24 7.36 -16.82 -66.46
N PHE A 25 7.00 -17.60 -67.48
CA PHE A 25 6.66 -19.02 -67.31
C PHE A 25 7.90 -19.92 -67.21
N TYR A 26 9.02 -19.56 -67.87
CA TYR A 26 10.26 -20.35 -67.87
C TYR A 26 11.32 -19.87 -66.88
N VAL A 27 11.22 -18.63 -66.39
CA VAL A 27 11.96 -18.17 -65.21
C VAL A 27 11.24 -18.76 -64.00
N ASP A 28 11.50 -20.04 -63.81
CA ASP A 28 11.07 -20.80 -62.66
C ASP A 28 11.71 -20.14 -61.44
N GLY A 29 10.90 -19.45 -60.64
CA GLY A 29 11.28 -19.03 -59.31
C GLY A 29 11.34 -20.27 -58.45
N SER A 30 12.40 -21.07 -58.64
CA SER A 30 12.67 -22.23 -57.80
C SER A 30 12.80 -21.71 -56.38
N SER A 31 11.71 -21.76 -55.62
CA SER A 31 11.81 -21.76 -54.17
C SER A 31 12.71 -22.93 -53.86
N GLU A 32 13.87 -22.68 -53.25
CA GLU A 32 14.69 -23.76 -52.72
C GLU A 32 13.76 -24.67 -51.91
N ASP A 33 13.59 -25.92 -52.38
CA ASP A 33 12.86 -26.91 -51.61
C ASP A 33 13.56 -27.00 -50.25
N ILE A 34 12.87 -26.52 -49.21
CA ILE A 34 13.38 -26.59 -47.85
C ILE A 34 13.50 -28.07 -47.54
N LYS A 35 14.73 -28.60 -47.55
CA LYS A 35 15.02 -29.97 -47.11
C LYS A 35 14.80 -30.01 -45.61
N VAL A 36 13.59 -30.39 -45.21
CA VAL A 36 13.25 -30.54 -43.81
C VAL A 36 13.87 -31.85 -43.32
N ASP A 37 14.70 -31.74 -42.29
CA ASP A 37 15.26 -32.89 -41.60
C ASP A 37 14.15 -33.60 -40.81
N GLU A 38 13.61 -34.68 -41.38
CA GLU A 38 12.52 -35.44 -40.77
C GLU A 38 12.91 -36.17 -39.48
N GLU A 39 14.20 -36.41 -39.24
CA GLU A 39 14.68 -36.97 -37.97
C GLU A 39 14.79 -35.90 -36.87
N ALA A 40 15.18 -34.67 -37.23
CA ALA A 40 15.31 -33.57 -36.27
C ALA A 40 13.98 -32.86 -35.96
N LEU A 41 13.00 -32.91 -36.87
CA LEU A 41 11.68 -32.30 -36.73
C LEU A 41 10.97 -32.63 -35.40
N PRO A 42 10.87 -33.90 -34.96
CA PRO A 42 10.23 -34.26 -33.70
C PRO A 42 10.90 -33.63 -32.48
N ALA A 43 12.22 -33.43 -32.51
CA ALA A 43 12.95 -32.80 -31.41
C ALA A 43 12.57 -31.31 -31.29
N TYR A 44 12.49 -30.60 -32.41
CA TYR A 44 12.07 -29.19 -32.43
C TYR A 44 10.61 -29.01 -32.02
N THR A 45 9.69 -29.89 -32.45
CA THR A 45 8.30 -29.82 -31.99
C THR A 45 8.18 -30.06 -30.49
N ASN A 46 8.93 -31.03 -29.96
CA ASN A 46 8.96 -31.30 -28.52
C ASN A 46 9.53 -30.12 -27.72
N GLU A 47 10.55 -29.44 -28.25
CA GLU A 47 11.11 -28.24 -27.65
C GLU A 47 10.10 -27.09 -27.65
N ILE A 48 9.45 -26.81 -28.80
CA ILE A 48 8.41 -25.78 -28.91
C ILE A 48 7.25 -26.06 -27.94
N ASP A 49 6.80 -27.30 -27.85
CA ASP A 49 5.70 -27.68 -26.95
C ASP A 49 6.11 -27.66 -25.47
N SER A 50 7.39 -27.91 -25.17
CA SER A 50 7.96 -27.70 -23.84
C SER A 50 7.97 -26.21 -23.48
N LEU A 51 8.47 -25.36 -24.38
CA LEU A 51 8.56 -23.90 -24.19
C LEU A 51 7.17 -23.26 -24.05
N ARG A 52 6.20 -23.65 -24.88
CA ARG A 52 4.81 -23.19 -24.76
C ARG A 52 4.20 -23.54 -23.41
N ARG A 53 4.44 -24.76 -22.92
CA ARG A 53 3.95 -25.17 -21.59
C ARG A 53 4.60 -24.36 -20.48
N ALA A 54 5.91 -24.14 -20.54
CA ALA A 54 6.62 -23.33 -19.55
C ALA A 54 6.13 -21.87 -19.54
N GLU A 55 5.92 -21.26 -20.71
CA GLU A 55 5.38 -19.90 -20.84
C GLU A 55 3.97 -19.78 -20.28
N LEU A 56 3.10 -20.77 -20.58
CA LEU A 56 1.73 -20.80 -20.04
C LEU A 56 1.72 -20.94 -18.52
N GLU A 57 2.61 -21.77 -17.94
CA GLU A 57 2.76 -21.87 -16.49
C GLU A 57 3.31 -20.57 -15.86
N GLU A 58 4.25 -19.89 -16.52
CA GLU A 58 4.82 -18.63 -16.01
C GLU A 58 3.80 -17.50 -15.99
N ARG A 59 2.88 -17.49 -16.96
CA ARG A 59 1.79 -16.50 -17.07
C ARG A 59 0.66 -16.69 -16.05
N LYS A 60 0.60 -17.84 -15.36
CA LYS A 60 -0.43 -18.05 -14.33
C LYS A 60 -0.26 -17.03 -13.19
N PRO A 61 -1.35 -16.43 -12.68
CA PRO A 61 -1.28 -15.51 -11.56
C PRO A 61 -0.61 -16.17 -10.34
N LYS A 62 0.50 -15.60 -9.88
CA LYS A 62 1.21 -16.10 -8.69
C LYS A 62 0.61 -15.45 -7.44
N ILE A 63 0.06 -16.26 -6.55
CA ILE A 63 -0.38 -15.80 -5.23
C ILE A 63 0.85 -15.78 -4.32
N TYR A 64 1.26 -14.58 -3.90
CA TYR A 64 2.32 -14.42 -2.91
C TYR A 64 1.76 -14.62 -1.50
N PRO A 65 2.54 -15.13 -0.53
CA PRO A 65 2.09 -15.24 0.84
C PRO A 65 1.64 -13.88 1.42
N PHE A 66 0.52 -13.85 2.12
CA PHE A 66 -0.09 -12.62 2.66
C PHE A 66 -0.75 -12.86 4.01
N ASN A 67 -0.95 -11.79 4.77
CA ASN A 67 -1.71 -11.87 6.02
C ASN A 67 -3.20 -11.62 5.71
N PRO A 68 -4.10 -12.58 5.99
CA PRO A 68 -5.52 -12.47 5.65
C PRO A 68 -6.22 -11.32 6.38
N ASN A 69 -5.67 -10.84 7.50
CA ASN A 69 -6.19 -9.66 8.19
C ASN A 69 -5.98 -8.36 7.42
N PHE A 70 -5.39 -8.36 6.23
CA PHE A 70 -5.21 -7.15 5.41
C PHE A 70 -5.87 -7.26 4.04
N ILE A 71 -6.74 -8.25 3.84
CA ILE A 71 -7.57 -8.32 2.63
C ILE A 71 -8.51 -7.11 2.60
N ASN A 72 -8.56 -6.45 1.44
CA ASN A 72 -9.50 -5.40 1.07
C ASN A 72 -10.40 -5.91 -0.07
N ASP A 73 -11.40 -5.14 -0.47
CA ASP A 73 -12.41 -5.55 -1.47
C ASP A 73 -11.80 -6.10 -2.75
N HIS A 74 -10.88 -5.35 -3.35
CA HIS A 74 -10.18 -5.77 -4.55
C HIS A 74 -9.40 -7.07 -4.34
N LYS A 75 -8.62 -7.17 -3.25
CA LYS A 75 -7.82 -8.37 -2.96
C LYS A 75 -8.71 -9.59 -2.69
N GLY A 76 -9.82 -9.42 -1.99
CA GLY A 76 -10.79 -10.47 -1.70
C GLY A 76 -11.44 -10.99 -2.98
N SER A 77 -11.89 -10.08 -3.85
CA SER A 77 -12.46 -10.42 -5.15
C SER A 77 -11.48 -11.17 -6.04
N VAL A 78 -10.22 -10.72 -6.11
CA VAL A 78 -9.14 -11.42 -6.86
C VAL A 78 -8.84 -12.82 -6.30
N LEU A 79 -9.02 -13.01 -4.99
CA LEU A 79 -8.88 -14.30 -4.33
C LEU A 79 -10.12 -15.19 -4.49
N GLY A 80 -11.19 -14.74 -5.15
CA GLY A 80 -12.41 -15.51 -5.37
C GLY A 80 -13.46 -15.41 -4.26
N MET A 81 -13.33 -14.43 -3.35
CA MET A 81 -14.33 -14.20 -2.29
C MET A 81 -15.55 -13.44 -2.81
N SER A 82 -16.72 -13.72 -2.24
CA SER A 82 -17.95 -12.93 -2.43
C SER A 82 -17.89 -11.61 -1.67
N ASN A 83 -18.71 -10.64 -2.07
CA ASN A 83 -18.80 -9.35 -1.37
C ASN A 83 -19.20 -9.53 0.10
N GLU A 84 -20.13 -10.44 0.39
CA GLU A 84 -20.58 -10.74 1.75
C GLU A 84 -19.46 -11.37 2.61
N GLU A 85 -18.63 -12.24 2.03
CA GLU A 85 -17.48 -12.83 2.72
C GLU A 85 -16.44 -11.77 3.09
N ILE A 86 -16.22 -10.81 2.18
CA ILE A 86 -15.32 -9.68 2.39
C ILE A 86 -15.88 -8.72 3.46
N ASP A 87 -17.16 -8.38 3.38
CA ASP A 87 -17.83 -7.49 4.33
C ASP A 87 -17.75 -8.04 5.76
N ARG A 88 -17.94 -9.36 5.92
CA ARG A 88 -17.78 -10.03 7.22
C ARG A 88 -16.35 -9.88 7.77
N LEU A 89 -15.34 -10.03 6.91
CA LEU A 89 -13.95 -9.84 7.29
C LEU A 89 -13.66 -8.40 7.72
N LEU A 90 -14.13 -7.42 6.95
CA LEU A 90 -13.94 -6.00 7.25
C LEU A 90 -14.66 -5.61 8.55
N ALA A 91 -15.91 -6.04 8.74
CA ALA A 91 -16.67 -5.80 9.96
C ALA A 91 -16.00 -6.41 11.19
N TYR A 92 -15.38 -7.59 11.06
CA TYR A 92 -14.62 -8.21 12.15
C TYR A 92 -13.39 -7.36 12.54
N ARG A 93 -12.68 -6.82 11.55
CA ARG A 93 -11.53 -5.93 11.76
C ARG A 93 -11.94 -4.57 12.34
N MET A 94 -13.07 -4.01 11.93
CA MET A 94 -13.61 -2.75 12.50
C MET A 94 -13.89 -2.86 14.00
N LYS A 95 -14.16 -4.06 14.51
CA LYS A 95 -14.29 -4.35 15.95
C LYS A 95 -12.95 -4.53 16.67
N ASN A 96 -11.85 -4.20 16.01
CA ASN A 96 -10.47 -4.37 16.48
C ASN A 96 -10.12 -5.83 16.85
N LYS A 97 -10.73 -6.80 16.16
CA LYS A 97 -10.46 -8.23 16.34
C LYS A 97 -9.61 -8.77 15.18
N TRP A 98 -8.76 -9.75 15.49
CA TRP A 98 -7.78 -10.32 14.56
C TRP A 98 -7.98 -11.82 14.38
N ILE A 99 -7.79 -12.28 13.16
CA ILE A 99 -7.87 -13.68 12.74
C ILE A 99 -6.50 -14.32 12.88
N ASN A 100 -6.42 -15.46 13.57
CA ASN A 100 -5.16 -16.11 13.92
C ASN A 100 -4.92 -17.46 13.23
N SER A 101 -5.92 -18.00 12.53
CA SER A 101 -5.87 -19.30 11.88
C SER A 101 -6.73 -19.34 10.62
N ALA A 102 -6.43 -20.29 9.73
CA ALA A 102 -7.25 -20.52 8.55
C ALA A 102 -8.68 -20.94 8.92
N GLN A 103 -8.84 -21.74 9.99
CA GLN A 103 -10.16 -22.12 10.47
C GLN A 103 -10.96 -20.91 10.95
N GLN A 104 -10.35 -20.06 11.77
CA GLN A 104 -11.03 -18.85 12.24
C GLN A 104 -11.34 -17.89 11.08
N PHE A 105 -10.50 -17.84 10.05
CA PHE A 105 -10.80 -17.09 8.83
C PHE A 105 -12.10 -17.59 8.23
N GLN A 106 -12.23 -18.91 8.05
CA GLN A 106 -13.44 -19.53 7.56
C GLN A 106 -14.66 -19.27 8.44
N ASP A 107 -14.55 -19.39 9.75
CA ASP A 107 -15.68 -19.21 10.67
C ASP A 107 -16.24 -17.77 10.61
N ILE A 108 -15.39 -16.78 10.33
CA ILE A 108 -15.77 -15.37 10.25
C ILE A 108 -16.28 -15.02 8.86
N THR A 109 -15.52 -15.37 7.83
CA THR A 109 -15.85 -14.99 6.45
C THR A 109 -16.87 -15.92 5.83
N LEU A 110 -17.11 -17.10 6.40
CA LEU A 110 -17.95 -18.19 5.90
C LEU A 110 -17.60 -18.62 4.47
N VAL A 111 -16.32 -18.52 4.10
CA VAL A 111 -15.82 -19.01 2.81
C VAL A 111 -15.95 -20.53 2.72
N SER A 112 -16.19 -21.03 1.51
CA SER A 112 -16.28 -22.47 1.26
C SER A 112 -14.97 -23.20 1.57
N ASP A 113 -15.05 -24.49 1.91
CA ASP A 113 -13.87 -25.35 2.12
C ASP A 113 -12.94 -25.35 0.90
N SER A 114 -13.52 -25.39 -0.30
CA SER A 114 -12.77 -25.36 -1.55
C SER A 114 -11.93 -24.08 -1.65
N LEU A 115 -12.57 -22.93 -1.42
CA LEU A 115 -11.90 -21.64 -1.49
C LEU A 115 -10.82 -21.51 -0.40
N LEU A 116 -11.13 -21.94 0.82
CA LEU A 116 -10.17 -21.92 1.92
C LEU A 116 -8.94 -22.77 1.61
N ASN A 117 -9.12 -23.97 1.04
CA ASN A 117 -8.02 -24.85 0.66
C ASN A 117 -7.12 -24.24 -0.42
N GLU A 118 -7.66 -23.41 -1.31
CA GLU A 118 -6.90 -22.72 -2.34
C GLU A 118 -6.06 -21.57 -1.77
N ILE A 119 -6.64 -20.76 -0.87
CA ILE A 119 -6.00 -19.52 -0.39
C ILE A 119 -5.19 -19.69 0.90
N SER A 120 -5.55 -20.65 1.77
CA SER A 120 -4.93 -20.82 3.08
C SER A 120 -3.45 -21.23 3.06
N PRO A 121 -2.91 -21.95 2.05
CA PRO A 121 -1.46 -22.20 1.95
C PRO A 121 -0.63 -20.92 1.89
N TYR A 122 -1.23 -19.81 1.43
CA TYR A 122 -0.59 -18.51 1.32
C TYR A 122 -0.77 -17.65 2.58
N PHE A 123 -1.55 -18.09 3.57
CA PHE A 123 -1.74 -17.33 4.80
C PHE A 123 -0.47 -17.27 5.64
N LYS A 124 -0.06 -16.04 5.95
CA LYS A 124 1.03 -15.72 6.88
C LYS A 124 0.46 -14.95 8.05
N PHE A 125 0.16 -15.67 9.11
CA PHE A 125 -0.16 -15.08 10.40
C PHE A 125 1.13 -14.65 11.09
N PRO A 126 1.16 -13.46 11.71
CA PRO A 126 2.30 -13.04 12.50
C PRO A 126 2.51 -13.97 13.70
N GLU A 127 3.77 -14.16 14.08
CA GLU A 127 4.17 -15.13 15.11
C GLU A 127 3.51 -14.90 16.47
N TRP A 128 3.18 -13.64 16.80
CA TRP A 128 2.48 -13.30 18.06
C TRP A 128 1.06 -13.88 18.15
N LEU A 129 0.42 -14.21 17.01
CA LEU A 129 -0.92 -14.81 16.96
C LEU A 129 -0.91 -16.34 17.04
N ARG A 130 0.18 -17.01 16.62
CA ARG A 130 0.25 -18.48 16.49
C ARG A 130 0.62 -19.21 17.77
N ASN A 131 1.32 -18.54 18.69
CA ASN A 131 1.77 -19.18 19.92
C ASN A 131 1.63 -18.24 21.11
N PRO A 132 0.39 -17.88 21.50
CA PRO A 132 0.16 -16.97 22.60
C PRO A 132 0.97 -17.40 23.82
N GLU A 133 1.06 -18.68 24.20
CA GLU A 133 1.79 -19.10 25.41
C GLU A 133 3.33 -18.92 25.36
N ARG A 134 3.99 -19.06 24.19
CA ARG A 134 5.42 -18.75 24.07
C ARG A 134 5.69 -17.26 23.93
N THR A 135 4.78 -16.51 23.30
CA THR A 135 4.84 -15.05 23.28
C THR A 135 4.57 -14.51 24.68
N ILE A 136 3.58 -15.03 25.40
CA ILE A 136 3.26 -14.77 26.81
C ILE A 136 4.52 -15.09 27.64
N LYS A 137 5.11 -16.29 27.60
CA LYS A 137 6.32 -16.53 28.41
C LYS A 137 7.52 -15.64 28.09
N ARG A 138 7.68 -15.11 26.87
CA ARG A 138 8.73 -14.12 26.52
C ARG A 138 8.31 -12.66 26.74
N VAL A 139 7.02 -12.34 26.73
CA VAL A 139 6.44 -11.01 26.96
C VAL A 139 6.25 -10.76 28.46
N TYR A 140 5.92 -11.78 29.25
CA TYR A 140 5.78 -11.73 30.71
C TYR A 140 7.07 -12.06 31.49
N THR A 141 8.16 -12.49 30.84
CA THR A 141 9.51 -12.40 31.45
C THR A 141 10.26 -11.12 31.06
N SER A 142 9.66 -10.26 30.25
CA SER A 142 10.10 -8.90 30.03
C SER A 142 8.95 -7.91 30.10
N GLU A 143 8.08 -8.03 31.11
CA GLU A 143 7.60 -6.82 31.77
C GLU A 143 8.77 -6.27 32.59
N SER A 144 9.80 -5.77 31.90
CA SER A 144 10.56 -4.68 32.49
C SER A 144 9.50 -3.61 32.75
N GLN A 145 9.25 -3.30 34.02
CA GLN A 145 8.41 -2.16 34.41
C GLN A 145 8.66 -1.03 33.42
N ALA A 146 7.59 -0.54 32.80
CA ALA A 146 7.71 0.54 31.83
C ALA A 146 8.55 1.64 32.48
N LYS A 147 9.68 1.99 31.84
CA LYS A 147 10.62 2.96 32.40
C LYS A 147 9.85 4.19 32.82
N THR A 148 10.14 4.71 34.01
CA THR A 148 9.64 6.00 34.45
C THR A 148 10.15 7.09 33.49
N PHE A 149 9.49 8.26 33.48
CA PHE A 149 9.92 9.38 32.65
C PHE A 149 11.41 9.70 32.82
N THR A 150 11.93 9.63 34.05
CA THR A 150 13.35 9.88 34.36
C THR A 150 14.27 8.86 33.70
N GLU A 151 13.89 7.58 33.68
CA GLU A 151 14.68 6.48 33.11
C GLU A 151 14.65 6.42 31.58
N LYS A 152 13.61 6.96 30.95
CA LYS A 152 13.50 7.02 29.48
C LYS A 152 14.56 7.96 28.90
N GLN A 153 15.06 7.63 27.72
CA GLN A 153 15.95 8.53 26.99
C GLN A 153 15.15 9.56 26.19
N ASP A 154 15.77 10.70 25.88
CA ASP A 154 15.11 11.77 25.13
C ASP A 154 14.96 11.38 23.65
N LEU A 155 13.72 11.27 23.17
CA LEU A 155 13.41 10.95 21.78
C LEU A 155 14.01 11.97 20.80
N ASN A 156 14.21 13.21 21.24
CA ASN A 156 14.82 14.24 20.40
C ASN A 156 16.34 14.15 20.29
N LYS A 157 16.99 13.32 21.11
CA LYS A 157 18.46 13.15 21.13
C LYS A 157 18.93 11.77 20.73
N VAL A 158 18.02 10.80 20.59
CA VAL A 158 18.36 9.41 20.25
C VAL A 158 19.02 9.27 18.87
N SER A 159 20.02 8.41 18.76
CA SER A 159 20.63 8.06 17.48
C SER A 159 19.82 7.01 16.69
N VAL A 160 20.09 6.89 15.39
CA VAL A 160 19.51 5.83 14.54
C VAL A 160 19.84 4.45 15.12
N GLN A 161 21.05 4.25 15.61
CA GLN A 161 21.52 2.97 16.14
C GLN A 161 20.82 2.61 17.45
N GLU A 162 20.52 3.59 18.30
CA GLU A 162 19.79 3.36 19.55
C GLU A 162 18.33 3.01 19.30
N ILE A 163 17.67 3.68 18.35
CA ILE A 163 16.26 3.41 18.04
C ILE A 163 16.09 2.06 17.33
N GLN A 164 17.08 1.61 16.54
CA GLN A 164 17.10 0.27 15.92
C GLN A 164 17.19 -0.87 16.92
N LYS A 165 17.58 -0.62 18.18
CA LYS A 165 17.58 -1.65 19.24
C LYS A 165 16.16 -2.07 19.62
N ILE A 166 15.15 -1.28 19.28
CA ILE A 166 13.76 -1.63 19.54
C ILE A 166 13.31 -2.71 18.54
N ASN A 167 12.76 -3.80 19.07
CA ASN A 167 12.19 -4.85 18.24
C ASN A 167 11.06 -4.30 17.36
N GLY A 168 11.10 -4.62 16.07
CA GLY A 168 10.19 -4.08 15.06
C GLY A 168 10.68 -2.81 14.35
N ILE A 169 11.83 -2.25 14.74
CA ILE A 169 12.43 -1.08 14.08
C ILE A 169 13.70 -1.46 13.32
N GLY A 170 13.56 -1.66 12.01
CA GLY A 170 14.70 -1.85 11.12
C GLY A 170 15.35 -0.54 10.65
N LYS A 171 16.32 -0.66 9.74
CA LYS A 171 17.02 0.47 9.12
C LYS A 171 16.07 1.51 8.51
N VAL A 172 15.07 1.07 7.77
CA VAL A 172 14.12 1.97 7.10
C VAL A 172 13.27 2.78 8.10
N LEU A 173 12.71 2.11 9.12
CA LEU A 173 11.84 2.78 10.08
C LEU A 173 12.62 3.74 10.98
N SER A 174 13.80 3.35 11.43
CA SER A 174 14.68 4.23 12.22
C SER A 174 15.08 5.49 11.45
N GLU A 175 15.48 5.36 10.19
CA GLU A 175 15.77 6.52 9.33
C GLU A 175 14.55 7.42 9.13
N ARG A 176 13.35 6.86 9.00
CA ARG A 176 12.09 7.63 8.91
C ARG A 176 11.79 8.41 10.18
N ILE A 177 11.95 7.79 11.35
CA ILE A 177 11.74 8.47 12.64
C ILE A 177 12.69 9.67 12.77
N ILE A 178 13.97 9.47 12.46
CA ILE A 178 14.98 10.53 12.54
C ILE A 178 14.75 11.61 11.49
N ARG A 179 14.30 11.23 10.27
CA ARG A 179 13.93 12.19 9.23
C ARG A 179 12.72 13.03 9.63
N TYR A 180 11.69 12.41 10.22
CA TYR A 180 10.54 13.12 10.76
C TYR A 180 10.97 14.11 11.84
N ARG A 181 11.77 13.65 12.81
CA ARG A 181 12.35 14.49 13.86
C ARG A 181 13.12 15.68 13.29
N ASN A 182 13.97 15.45 12.28
CA ASN A 182 14.82 16.48 11.71
C ASN A 182 14.12 17.31 10.61
N SER A 183 12.82 17.15 10.40
CA SER A 183 12.05 17.94 9.43
C SER A 183 12.07 19.43 9.79
N LYS A 184 11.59 20.30 8.88
CA LYS A 184 11.80 21.76 8.89
C LYS A 184 11.54 22.48 10.23
N ILE A 185 10.69 21.93 11.10
CA ILE A 185 10.29 22.54 12.38
C ILE A 185 11.17 22.05 13.55
N GLY A 186 11.88 20.92 13.38
CA GLY A 186 12.92 20.42 14.29
C GLY A 186 12.42 19.81 15.60
N GLY A 187 12.74 18.53 15.82
CA GLY A 187 12.35 17.77 17.01
C GLY A 187 10.89 17.35 17.01
N PHE A 188 10.54 16.38 17.85
CA PHE A 188 9.18 16.06 18.27
C PHE A 188 8.71 17.03 19.35
N ALA A 189 7.46 17.47 19.28
CA ALA A 189 6.81 18.24 20.33
C ALA A 189 6.19 17.35 21.42
N SER A 190 5.76 16.15 21.04
CA SER A 190 5.14 15.16 21.94
C SER A 190 5.31 13.76 21.36
N ASP A 191 5.27 12.74 22.23
CA ASP A 191 5.33 11.33 21.83
C ASP A 191 4.21 10.96 20.83
N VAL A 192 3.08 11.67 20.85
CA VAL A 192 1.95 11.43 19.95
C VAL A 192 2.28 11.69 18.48
N GLU A 193 3.28 12.52 18.18
CA GLU A 193 3.71 12.76 16.80
C GLU A 193 4.36 11.51 16.15
N LEU A 194 4.68 10.47 16.93
CA LEU A 194 5.07 9.17 16.39
C LEU A 194 3.96 8.55 15.52
N PHE A 195 2.69 8.88 15.75
CA PHE A 195 1.57 8.41 14.92
C PHE A 195 1.55 9.03 13.51
N ASP A 196 2.30 10.11 13.27
CA ASP A 196 2.49 10.69 11.94
C ASP A 196 3.68 10.09 11.18
N VAL A 197 4.51 9.27 11.84
CA VAL A 197 5.64 8.61 11.18
C VAL A 197 5.14 7.42 10.38
N TYR A 198 5.21 7.55 9.05
CA TYR A 198 4.73 6.53 8.13
C TYR A 198 5.37 5.14 8.33
N GLY A 199 4.53 4.14 8.58
CA GLY A 199 4.91 2.73 8.70
C GLY A 199 5.21 2.27 10.13
N LEU A 200 4.99 3.10 11.16
CA LEU A 200 4.99 2.63 12.55
C LEU A 200 3.64 2.01 12.91
N SER A 201 3.67 0.79 13.45
CA SER A 201 2.47 0.18 14.03
C SER A 201 2.28 0.67 15.49
N PRO A 202 1.06 0.60 16.05
CA PRO A 202 0.82 0.98 17.44
C PRO A 202 1.71 0.23 18.45
N GLU A 203 2.04 -1.04 18.17
CA GLU A 203 2.93 -1.85 18.99
C GLU A 203 4.37 -1.32 18.97
N VAL A 204 4.84 -0.90 17.79
CA VAL A 204 6.16 -0.28 17.64
C VAL A 204 6.19 1.06 18.36
N ILE A 205 5.16 1.89 18.24
CA ILE A 205 5.05 3.16 18.98
C ILE A 205 5.09 2.90 20.48
N LYS A 206 4.34 1.91 20.98
CA LYS A 206 4.39 1.50 22.39
C LYS A 206 5.78 1.04 22.81
N ALA A 207 6.48 0.28 21.97
CA ALA A 207 7.84 -0.17 22.25
C ALA A 207 8.84 1.01 22.28
N ILE A 208 8.66 2.02 21.41
CA ILE A 208 9.41 3.27 21.45
C ILE A 208 9.13 4.00 22.77
N THR A 209 7.86 4.24 23.09
CA THR A 209 7.47 5.03 24.27
C THR A 209 7.77 4.32 25.60
N ASN A 210 8.05 3.01 25.60
CA ASN A 210 8.57 2.31 26.77
C ASN A 210 10.05 2.62 27.05
N GLN A 211 10.82 3.05 26.04
CA GLN A 211 12.27 3.28 26.15
C GLN A 211 12.66 4.76 26.03
N PHE A 212 11.86 5.51 25.27
CA PHE A 212 12.10 6.89 24.89
C PHE A 212 10.87 7.74 25.21
N THR A 213 11.07 9.03 25.44
CA THR A 213 10.01 10.03 25.53
C THR A 213 10.57 11.38 25.16
N VAL A 214 9.74 12.29 24.67
CA VAL A 214 10.13 13.67 24.39
C VAL A 214 10.46 14.37 25.72
N LYS A 215 11.75 14.60 25.99
CA LYS A 215 12.20 15.39 27.15
C LYS A 215 12.52 16.83 26.80
N THR A 216 12.84 17.09 25.54
CA THR A 216 13.11 18.43 25.01
C THR A 216 12.09 18.77 23.93
N PRO A 217 10.83 19.02 24.29
CA PRO A 217 9.78 19.25 23.31
C PRO A 217 10.08 20.49 22.46
N ARG A 218 9.81 20.36 21.16
CA ARG A 218 9.72 21.50 20.25
C ARG A 218 8.69 22.50 20.78
N ILE A 219 9.04 23.79 20.73
CA ILE A 219 8.11 24.86 21.09
C ILE A 219 7.03 24.97 20.02
N ILE A 220 5.77 24.94 20.44
CA ILE A 220 4.60 25.17 19.59
C ILE A 220 3.94 26.48 20.01
N ASN A 221 3.76 27.39 19.04
CA ASN A 221 2.91 28.56 19.22
C ASN A 221 1.47 28.09 19.08
N LYS A 222 0.77 27.99 20.20
CA LYS A 222 -0.62 27.56 20.20
C LYS A 222 -1.53 28.68 19.71
N ILE A 223 -2.60 28.29 19.05
CA ILE A 223 -3.64 29.17 18.52
C ILE A 223 -4.87 29.05 19.42
N ASP A 224 -5.48 30.17 19.76
CA ASP A 224 -6.73 30.18 20.51
C ASP A 224 -7.88 29.70 19.62
N LEU A 225 -8.49 28.56 19.95
CA LEU A 225 -9.55 27.95 19.16
C LEU A 225 -10.78 28.85 19.01
N ASN A 226 -11.09 29.68 20.01
CA ASN A 226 -12.25 30.57 20.00
C ASN A 226 -12.01 31.88 19.26
N LEU A 227 -10.74 32.29 19.09
CA LEU A 227 -10.37 33.51 18.37
C LEU A 227 -9.75 33.25 16.99
N ALA A 228 -9.35 32.01 16.69
CA ALA A 228 -8.65 31.65 15.47
C ALA A 228 -9.40 32.08 14.20
N THR A 229 -8.64 32.60 13.25
CA THR A 229 -9.06 32.79 11.87
C THR A 229 -8.84 31.50 11.06
N ILE A 230 -9.47 31.41 9.88
CA ILE A 230 -9.24 30.29 8.94
C ILE A 230 -7.74 30.20 8.59
N ASP A 231 -7.11 31.34 8.32
CA ASP A 231 -5.70 31.45 7.94
C ASP A 231 -4.75 30.96 9.04
N GLU A 232 -5.10 31.13 10.31
CA GLU A 232 -4.33 30.57 11.42
C GLU A 232 -4.55 29.06 11.55
N LEU A 233 -5.79 28.58 11.44
CA LEU A 233 -6.12 27.16 11.59
C LEU A 233 -5.46 26.28 10.51
N VAL A 234 -5.40 26.74 9.26
CA VAL A 234 -4.74 26.01 8.15
C VAL A 234 -3.22 25.84 8.35
N THR A 235 -2.60 26.59 9.27
CA THR A 235 -1.19 26.38 9.63
C THR A 235 -0.98 25.14 10.51
N ILE A 236 -2.04 24.60 11.11
CA ILE A 236 -1.99 23.44 12.00
C ILE A 236 -1.92 22.15 11.16
N PRO A 237 -1.01 21.21 11.49
CA PRO A 237 -0.95 19.93 10.80
C PRO A 237 -2.31 19.21 10.77
N HIS A 238 -2.66 18.65 9.62
CA HIS A 238 -3.92 17.95 9.34
C HIS A 238 -5.18 18.84 9.28
N ILE A 239 -5.04 20.16 9.35
CA ILE A 239 -6.14 21.10 9.11
C ILE A 239 -6.02 21.71 7.71
N GLY A 240 -6.89 21.27 6.81
CA GLY A 240 -7.11 21.91 5.50
C GLY A 240 -8.14 23.04 5.58
N TYR A 241 -8.36 23.73 4.45
CA TYR A 241 -9.34 24.82 4.36
C TYR A 241 -10.76 24.39 4.77
N ASP A 242 -11.23 23.26 4.25
CA ASP A 242 -12.58 22.76 4.53
C ASP A 242 -12.76 22.42 6.02
N LEU A 243 -11.77 21.76 6.62
CA LEU A 243 -11.80 21.45 8.05
C LEU A 243 -11.73 22.72 8.90
N ALA A 244 -10.89 23.70 8.53
CA ALA A 244 -10.85 25.00 9.21
C ALA A 244 -12.20 25.72 9.15
N HIS A 245 -12.88 25.67 8.00
CA HIS A 245 -14.22 26.20 7.83
C HIS A 245 -15.24 25.50 8.75
N ASN A 246 -15.25 24.16 8.79
CA ASN A 246 -16.12 23.39 9.67
C ASN A 246 -15.88 23.70 11.15
N ILE A 247 -14.63 23.91 11.57
CA ILE A 247 -14.29 24.32 12.93
C ILE A 247 -14.93 25.69 13.25
N LEU A 248 -14.89 26.64 12.31
CA LEU A 248 -15.50 27.96 12.51
C LEU A 248 -17.03 27.90 12.55
N GLU A 249 -17.66 27.10 11.69
CA GLU A 249 -19.12 26.91 11.70
C GLU A 249 -19.57 26.31 13.03
N GLU A 250 -18.92 25.23 13.49
CA GLU A 250 -19.22 24.61 14.78
C GLU A 250 -18.97 25.57 15.96
N ARG A 251 -17.93 26.40 15.89
CA ARG A 251 -17.70 27.47 16.86
C ARG A 251 -18.87 28.44 16.92
N GLN A 252 -19.38 28.90 15.77
CA GLN A 252 -20.51 29.83 15.71
C GLN A 252 -21.80 29.19 16.22
N LEU A 253 -22.09 27.94 15.82
CA LEU A 253 -23.27 27.21 16.22
C LEU A 253 -23.34 26.94 17.74
N ARG A 254 -22.19 26.80 18.39
CA ARG A 254 -22.07 26.47 19.83
C ARG A 254 -21.76 27.66 20.72
N GLU A 255 -21.65 28.86 20.15
CA GLU A 255 -21.22 30.07 20.85
C GLU A 255 -19.82 29.91 21.49
N GLY A 256 -18.92 29.21 20.79
CA GLY A 256 -17.57 28.89 21.26
C GLY A 256 -17.39 27.45 21.75
N TYR A 257 -16.14 27.03 21.81
CA TYR A 257 -15.72 25.78 22.42
C TYR A 257 -15.41 25.97 23.90
N LYS A 258 -15.90 25.07 24.74
CA LYS A 258 -15.63 25.06 26.20
C LYS A 258 -14.43 24.20 26.54
N THR A 259 -14.23 23.13 25.78
CA THR A 259 -13.08 22.23 25.90
C THR A 259 -12.58 21.87 24.51
N ILE A 260 -11.29 21.53 24.41
CA ILE A 260 -10.70 21.12 23.14
C ILE A 260 -11.31 19.78 22.65
N ASP A 261 -11.73 18.91 23.57
CA ASP A 261 -12.40 17.63 23.25
C ASP A 261 -13.68 17.82 22.41
N GLU A 262 -14.31 18.99 22.44
CA GLU A 262 -15.48 19.29 21.61
C GLU A 262 -15.17 19.36 20.12
N LEU A 263 -13.88 19.40 19.73
CA LEU A 263 -13.45 19.22 18.34
C LEU A 263 -13.92 17.88 17.76
N GLU A 264 -14.11 16.83 18.57
CA GLU A 264 -14.65 15.54 18.09
C GLU A 264 -16.03 15.66 17.42
N LYS A 265 -16.74 16.77 17.65
CA LYS A 265 -18.05 17.04 17.08
C LYS A 265 -17.97 17.76 15.73
N VAL A 266 -16.77 18.17 15.31
CA VAL A 266 -16.54 18.83 14.02
C VAL A 266 -16.59 17.81 12.89
N ILE A 267 -17.36 18.14 11.86
CA ILE A 267 -17.53 17.32 10.67
C ILE A 267 -16.19 17.18 9.94
N ASP A 268 -15.93 15.97 9.44
CA ASP A 268 -14.72 15.59 8.70
C ASP A 268 -13.39 15.71 9.46
N LEU A 269 -13.43 15.81 10.79
CA LEU A 269 -12.23 15.75 11.62
C LEU A 269 -11.71 14.30 11.70
N PRO A 270 -10.47 14.00 11.25
CA PRO A 270 -9.93 12.65 11.32
C PRO A 270 -9.62 12.26 12.78
N ALA A 271 -10.39 11.30 13.32
CA ALA A 271 -10.29 10.84 14.71
C ALA A 271 -8.87 10.42 15.13
N ASN A 272 -8.08 9.87 14.20
CA ASN A 272 -6.70 9.46 14.44
C ASN A 272 -5.67 10.60 14.44
N LYS A 273 -6.08 11.85 14.17
CA LYS A 273 -5.20 13.04 14.14
C LYS A 273 -5.53 14.07 15.21
N ILE A 274 -6.66 13.91 15.91
CA ILE A 274 -7.13 14.86 16.94
C ILE A 274 -6.02 15.17 17.96
N LYS A 275 -5.39 14.16 18.54
CA LYS A 275 -4.34 14.34 19.54
C LYS A 275 -3.09 15.07 19.04
N ILE A 276 -2.86 15.12 17.73
CA ILE A 276 -1.78 15.90 17.13
C ILE A 276 -2.22 17.35 16.94
N ILE A 277 -3.45 17.56 16.45
CA ILE A 277 -4.07 18.89 16.31
C ILE A 277 -4.15 19.60 17.67
N GLU A 278 -4.54 18.89 18.73
CA GLU A 278 -4.63 19.41 20.11
C GLU A 278 -3.32 20.05 20.60
N LEU A 279 -2.17 19.62 20.09
CA LEU A 279 -0.87 20.19 20.49
C LEU A 279 -0.76 21.68 20.13
N TYR A 280 -1.49 22.10 19.09
CA TYR A 280 -1.43 23.44 18.50
C TYR A 280 -2.56 24.36 18.96
N LEU A 281 -3.46 23.87 19.81
CA LEU A 281 -4.65 24.62 20.22
C LEU A 281 -4.64 24.91 21.72
N HIS A 282 -5.23 26.03 22.10
CA HIS A 282 -5.66 26.31 23.45
C HIS A 282 -7.01 27.04 23.45
N ILE A 283 -7.61 27.18 24.63
CA ILE A 283 -8.76 28.04 24.87
C ILE A 283 -8.34 28.97 26.00
N GLU A 284 -8.23 30.27 25.71
CA GLU A 284 -8.08 31.26 26.76
C GLU A 284 -9.39 31.36 27.55
N LYS A 285 -9.30 31.30 28.88
CA LYS A 285 -10.47 31.54 29.72
C LYS A 285 -10.68 33.05 29.74
N GLU A 286 -11.87 33.52 29.35
CA GLU A 286 -12.26 34.90 29.63
C GLU A 286 -12.07 35.16 31.13
N ASN A 287 -11.18 36.10 31.46
CA ASN A 287 -11.11 36.69 32.80
C ASN A 287 -12.43 37.45 33.01
N ARG A 288 -13.41 36.80 33.63
CA ARG A 288 -14.57 37.47 34.22
C ARG A 288 -14.23 37.99 35.61
#